data_AF-A0A3B9Y9H6-F1
#
_entry.id   AF-A0A3B9Y9H6-F1
#
_cell.length_a   1.000
_cell.length_b   1.000
_cell.length_c   1.000
_cell.angle_alpha   90.00
_cell.angle_beta   90.00
_cell.angle_gamma   90.00
#
_symmetry.space_group_name_H-M   'P 1'
#
loop_
_entity.id
_entity.type
_entity.pdbx_description
1 polymer ?
#
loop_
_entity_poly.entity_id
_entity_poly.type
_entity_poly.pdbx_seq_one_letter_code
_entity_poly.pdbx_strand_id
1 'polypeptide(L)' 'MNLMASQSQLDLLSSGNTLWNKWRREYPDVRALEPDLHGADLHGADLRGADFHGADLTEANLQGADLRDADLHEADLR' A
#
# COMPACT_ATOMS: atom_id res chain seq x y z
N MET A 1 11.62 2.10 -15.17
CA MET A 1 11.49 0.93 -14.29
C MET A 1 10.07 0.98 -13.77
N ASN A 2 9.19 0.19 -14.40
CA ASN A 2 7.75 0.15 -14.14
C ASN A 2 7.43 -1.34 -14.02
N LEU A 3 7.24 -1.85 -12.81
CA LEU A 3 7.21 -3.30 -12.53
C LEU A 3 6.51 -3.55 -11.18
N MET A 4 5.20 -3.25 -11.10
CA MET A 4 4.36 -3.52 -9.94
C MET A 4 4.86 -2.85 -8.65
N ALA A 5 4.08 -2.97 -7.58
CA ALA A 5 4.63 -2.90 -6.24
C ALA A 5 5.94 -3.69 -6.22
N SER A 6 7.05 -2.99 -5.99
CA SER A 6 8.34 -3.68 -5.89
C SER A 6 8.16 -4.81 -4.87
N GLN A 7 8.68 -6.00 -5.13
CA GLN A 7 8.47 -7.17 -4.25
C GLN A 7 8.68 -6.80 -2.77
N SER A 8 9.65 -5.91 -2.50
CA SER A 8 9.89 -5.31 -1.19
C SER A 8 8.68 -4.59 -0.56
N GLN A 9 7.89 -3.82 -1.32
CA GLN A 9 6.68 -3.15 -0.83
C GLN A 9 5.57 -4.14 -0.49
N LEU A 10 5.35 -5.16 -1.33
CA LEU A 10 4.39 -6.23 -1.03
C LEU A 10 4.83 -7.06 0.17
N ASP A 11 6.13 -7.33 0.28
CA ASP A 11 6.71 -8.01 1.42
C ASP A 11 6.50 -7.18 2.70
N LEU A 12 6.63 -5.85 2.65
CA LEU A 12 6.35 -4.97 3.80
C LEU A 12 4.88 -5.00 4.22
N LEU A 13 3.95 -4.97 3.26
CA LEU A 13 2.52 -5.08 3.54
C LEU A 13 2.17 -6.45 4.12
N SER A 14 2.74 -7.51 3.56
CA SER A 14 2.55 -8.90 4.02
C SER A 14 3.21 -9.18 5.37
N SER A 15 4.30 -8.47 5.69
CA SER A 15 5.02 -8.55 6.97
C SER A 15 4.34 -7.73 8.08
N GLY A 16 3.32 -6.92 7.75
CA GLY A 16 2.50 -6.17 8.69
C GLY A 16 2.63 -4.65 8.55
N ASN A 17 1.51 -3.95 8.79
CA ASN A 17 1.36 -2.50 8.53
C ASN A 17 2.34 -1.62 9.31
N THR A 18 2.93 -2.11 10.39
CA THR A 18 3.91 -1.34 11.19
C THR A 18 5.21 -1.11 10.43
N LEU A 19 5.66 -2.07 9.62
CA LEU A 19 6.86 -1.96 8.79
C LEU A 19 6.60 -1.07 7.59
N TRP A 20 5.45 -1.23 6.94
CA TRP A 20 4.96 -0.34 5.89
C TRP A 20 4.92 1.12 6.37
N ASN A 21 4.25 1.37 7.50
CA ASN A 21 4.15 2.72 8.08
C ASN A 21 5.49 3.26 8.59
N LYS A 22 6.42 2.38 8.97
CA LYS A 22 7.78 2.80 9.33
C LYS A 22 8.53 3.27 8.09
N TRP A 23 8.49 2.50 7.00
CA TRP A 23 9.08 2.87 5.72
C TRP A 23 8.53 4.21 5.22
N ARG A 24 7.20 4.40 5.25
CA ARG A 24 6.53 5.68 4.91
C ARG A 24 7.06 6.88 5.70
N ARG A 25 7.38 6.70 6.98
CA ARG A 25 7.90 7.76 7.85
C ARG A 25 9.40 8.03 7.67
N GLU A 26 10.17 6.99 7.36
CA GLU A 26 11.62 7.11 7.16
C GLU A 26 11.98 7.74 5.81
N TYR A 27 11.07 7.63 4.83
CA TYR A 27 11.26 8.21 3.50
C TYR A 27 10.10 9.16 3.13
N PRO A 28 9.92 10.31 3.83
CA PRO A 28 8.80 11.21 3.61
C PRO A 28 8.83 11.91 2.24
N ASP A 29 10.01 12.04 1.62
CA ASP A 29 10.14 12.55 0.24
C ASP A 29 9.60 11.56 -0.79
N VAL A 30 9.46 10.28 -0.41
CA VAL A 30 8.80 9.24 -1.21
C VAL A 30 7.28 9.46 -1.22
N ARG A 31 6.74 10.43 -0.48
CA ARG A 31 5.38 10.96 -0.75
C ARG A 31 5.25 11.55 -2.15
N ALA A 32 6.35 11.87 -2.83
CA ALA A 32 6.37 12.23 -4.26
C ALA A 32 6.48 11.02 -5.21
N LEU A 33 6.70 9.81 -4.67
CA LEU A 33 6.63 8.55 -5.42
C LEU A 33 5.33 7.87 -5.01
N GLU A 34 4.28 8.08 -5.80
CA GLU A 34 3.02 7.34 -5.71
C GLU A 34 3.35 5.83 -5.60
N PRO A 35 3.06 5.17 -4.46
CA PRO A 35 3.31 3.74 -4.36
C PRO A 35 2.46 3.01 -5.39
N ASP A 36 3.11 2.46 -6.41
CA ASP A 36 2.48 1.58 -7.38
C ASP A 36 2.11 0.28 -6.66
N LEU A 37 0.83 0.09 -6.38
CA LEU A 37 0.23 -1.15 -5.91
C LEU A 37 -0.77 -1.69 -6.95
N HIS A 38 -0.59 -1.32 -8.22
CA HIS A 38 -1.47 -1.70 -9.30
C HIS A 38 -1.53 -3.24 -9.41
N GLY A 39 -2.74 -3.78 -9.39
CA GLY A 39 -2.97 -5.22 -9.53
C GLY A 39 -2.46 -6.06 -8.35
N ALA A 40 -2.08 -5.44 -7.23
CA ALA A 40 -1.57 -6.16 -6.06
C ALA A 40 -2.62 -7.13 -5.49
N ASP A 41 -2.21 -8.36 -5.17
CA ASP A 41 -3.07 -9.30 -4.45
C ASP A 41 -2.97 -9.07 -2.94
N LEU A 42 -3.99 -8.41 -2.40
CA LEU A 42 -4.12 -8.07 -0.98
C LEU A 42 -5.33 -8.79 -0.35
N HIS A 43 -5.77 -9.89 -0.95
CA HIS A 43 -6.95 -10.62 -0.50
C HIS A 43 -6.80 -11.09 0.94
N GLY A 44 -7.75 -10.72 1.79
CA GLY A 44 -7.77 -11.10 3.21
C GLY A 44 -6.66 -10.46 4.06
N ALA A 45 -5.90 -9.51 3.52
CA ALA A 45 -4.80 -8.87 4.25
C ALA A 45 -5.30 -8.03 5.43
N ASP A 46 -4.58 -8.07 6.55
CA ASP A 46 -4.78 -7.14 7.67
C ASP A 46 -4.05 -5.84 7.36
N LEU A 47 -4.77 -4.85 6.85
CA LEU A 47 -4.26 -3.54 6.41
C LEU A 47 -4.69 -2.39 7.35
N ARG A 48 -5.05 -2.74 8.59
CA ARG A 48 -5.50 -1.77 9.60
C ARG A 48 -4.45 -0.71 9.88
N GLY A 49 -4.85 0.55 9.80
CA GLY A 49 -3.97 1.69 10.04
C GLY A 49 -2.85 1.88 9.02
N ALA A 50 -2.86 1.17 7.89
CA ALA A 50 -1.83 1.31 6.85
C ALA A 50 -1.92 2.68 6.16
N ASP A 51 -0.78 3.31 5.90
CA ASP A 51 -0.69 4.57 5.16
C ASP A 51 -0.56 4.33 3.65
N PHE A 52 -1.68 4.34 2.94
CA PHE A 52 -1.76 4.24 1.48
C PHE A 52 -1.93 5.61 0.81
N HIS A 53 -1.61 6.72 1.48
CA HIS A 53 -1.81 8.03 0.89
C HIS A 53 -1.05 8.13 -0.44
N GLY A 54 -1.75 8.52 -1.51
CA GLY A 54 -1.22 8.64 -2.87
C GLY A 54 -0.86 7.33 -3.58
N ALA A 55 -1.27 6.17 -3.06
CA ALA A 55 -0.98 4.88 -3.69
C ALA A 55 -1.89 4.62 -4.90
N ASP A 56 -1.32 4.07 -5.97
CA ASP A 56 -2.10 3.51 -7.07
C ASP A 56 -2.52 2.08 -6.70
N LEU A 57 -3.78 1.88 -6.35
CA LEU A 57 -4.39 0.59 -6.03
C LEU A 57 -5.31 0.12 -7.17
N THR A 58 -5.18 0.68 -8.38
CA THR A 58 -5.94 0.28 -9.57
C THR A 58 -5.77 -1.23 -9.81
N GLU A 59 -6.86 -1.93 -10.09
CA GLU A 59 -6.89 -3.40 -10.25
C GLU A 59 -6.45 -4.24 -9.02
N ALA A 60 -6.14 -3.64 -7.87
CA ALA A 60 -5.72 -4.39 -6.68
C ALA A 60 -6.86 -5.27 -6.12
N ASN A 61 -6.54 -6.52 -5.78
CA ASN A 61 -7.48 -7.44 -5.15
C ASN A 61 -7.54 -7.17 -3.64
N LEU A 62 -8.46 -6.30 -3.23
CA LEU A 62 -8.71 -5.98 -1.81
C LEU A 62 -9.83 -6.83 -1.18
N GLN A 63 -10.27 -7.91 -1.85
CA GLN A 63 -11.39 -8.72 -1.36
C GLN A 63 -11.07 -9.31 0.02
N GLY A 64 -11.92 -9.00 1.00
CA GLY A 64 -11.75 -9.48 2.38
C GLY A 64 -10.63 -8.82 3.17
N ALA A 65 -9.93 -7.82 2.61
CA ALA A 65 -8.92 -7.06 3.34
C ALA A 65 -9.55 -6.20 4.45
N ASP A 66 -8.85 -6.09 5.58
CA ASP A 66 -9.26 -5.24 6.70
C ASP A 66 -8.58 -3.87 6.60
N LEU A 67 -9.29 -2.87 6.08
CA LEU A 67 -8.80 -1.51 5.88
C LEU A 67 -9.22 -0.53 7.00
N ARG A 68 -9.64 -1.02 8.17
CA ARG A 68 -10.06 -0.12 9.27
C ARG A 68 -8.92 0.81 9.65
N ASP A 69 -9.22 2.10 9.75
CA ASP A 69 -8.27 3.17 10.07
C ASP A 69 -7.12 3.36 9.05
N ALA A 70 -7.16 2.69 7.89
CA ALA A 70 -6.18 2.92 6.83
C ALA A 70 -6.35 4.31 6.21
N ASP A 71 -5.23 4.96 5.86
CA ASP A 71 -5.23 6.25 5.18
C ASP A 71 -5.18 6.03 3.67
N LEU A 72 -6.29 6.32 2.98
CA LEU A 72 -6.43 6.20 1.52
C LEU A 72 -6.54 7.58 0.84
N HIS A 73 -6.14 8.67 1.51
CA HIS A 73 -6.19 9.99 0.88
C HIS A 73 -5.36 10.01 -0.42
N GLU A 74 -5.95 10.53 -1.49
CA GLU A 74 -5.32 10.62 -2.81
C GLU A 74 -4.93 9.26 -3.43
N ALA A 75 -5.33 8.13 -2.84
CA ALA A 75 -5.13 6.83 -3.48
C ALA A 75 -6.05 6.69 -4.71
N ASP A 76 -5.52 6.12 -5.80
CA ASP A 76 -6.34 5.73 -6.94
C ASP A 76 -6.85 4.30 -6.76
N LEU A 77 -8.14 4.09 -7.01
CA LEU A 77 -8.87 2.83 -6.79
C LEU A 77 -9.75 2.47 -8.00
N ARG A 78 -9.62 3.22 -9.09
CA ARG A 78 -10.54 3.14 -10.24
C ARG A 78 -10.36 1.89 -11.10
#